data_AF-A0A1D6G321-F1
#
_entry.id   AF-A0A1D6G321-F1
#
_cell.length_a   1.000
_cell.length_b   1.000
_cell.length_c   1.000
_cell.angle_alpha   90.00
_cell.angle_beta   90.00
_cell.angle_gamma   90.00
#
_symmetry.space_group_name_H-M   'P 1'
#
loop_
_entity.id
_entity.type
_entity.pdbx_description
1 polymer ?
#
loop_
_entity_poly.entity_id
_entity_poly.type
_entity_poly.pdbx_seq_one_letter_code
_entity_poly.pdbx_strand_id
1 'polypeptide(L)'
;MFRFNYSPAFLRWALKPPSFFRAWHIGVRAKESKKLVAFISGVPPASAPATTSSACRDQLSLRPQEAPIQAPGTRAHPGGHPPRPPGEHLAGCIHRGIVLPTPITTCRYWHRSLNPKKLIDVGFSRLVRA
;
A
#
# COMPACT_ATOMS: atom_id res chain seq x y z
N MET A 1 7.94 -6.58 21.18
CA MET A 1 6.88 -6.46 20.15
C MET A 1 7.45 -5.69 18.96
N PHE A 2 7.26 -6.16 17.72
CA PHE A 2 7.85 -5.53 16.52
C PHE A 2 6.83 -4.67 15.78
N ARG A 3 7.29 -3.56 15.20
CA ARG A 3 6.49 -2.64 14.38
C ARG A 3 7.28 -2.24 13.14
N PHE A 4 6.60 -2.13 12.00
CA PHE A 4 7.23 -1.60 10.80
C PHE A 4 7.65 -0.15 11.00
N ASN A 5 8.89 0.16 10.65
CA ASN A 5 9.46 1.50 10.70
C ASN A 5 9.93 1.90 9.30
N TYR A 6 9.00 2.39 8.48
CA TYR A 6 9.31 2.80 7.10
C TYR A 6 10.07 4.13 7.10
N SER A 7 11.20 4.19 6.40
CA SER A 7 11.95 5.43 6.25
C SER A 7 11.25 6.40 5.27
N PRO A 8 11.44 7.72 5.40
CA PRO A 8 10.89 8.70 4.46
C PRO A 8 11.40 8.49 3.02
N ALA A 9 12.61 7.97 2.83
CA ALA A 9 13.14 7.62 1.52
C ALA A 9 12.38 6.43 0.92
N PHE A 10 12.19 5.36 1.70
CA PHE A 10 11.44 4.18 1.28
C PHE A 10 9.99 4.52 0.92
N LEU A 11 9.30 5.33 1.73
CA LEU A 11 7.93 5.77 1.44
C LEU A 11 7.85 6.60 0.16
N ARG A 12 8.81 7.49 -0.09
CA ARG A 12 8.85 8.25 -1.35
C ARG A 12 9.02 7.33 -2.55
N TRP A 13 9.90 6.34 -2.46
CA TRP A 13 10.12 5.35 -3.51
C TRP A 13 8.88 4.48 -3.76
N ALA A 14 8.29 3.90 -2.71
CA ALA A 14 7.15 2.99 -2.83
C ALA A 14 5.87 3.68 -3.30
N LEU A 15 5.63 4.93 -2.88
CA LEU A 15 4.37 5.64 -3.14
C LEU A 15 4.38 6.51 -4.40
N LYS A 16 5.54 6.73 -5.01
CA LYS A 16 5.70 7.63 -6.17
C LYS A 16 6.47 6.96 -7.32
N PRO A 17 5.96 5.84 -7.87
CA PRO A 17 6.51 5.36 -9.14
C PRO A 17 6.23 6.36 -10.28
N PRO A 18 6.87 6.17 -11.46
CA PRO A 18 6.53 6.92 -12.66
C PRO A 18 5.02 6.91 -12.90
N SER A 19 4.45 8.06 -13.24
CA SER A 19 3.01 8.22 -13.52
C SER A 19 2.07 7.92 -12.35
N PHE A 20 2.51 8.10 -11.09
CA PHE A 20 1.63 8.01 -9.93
C PHE A 20 0.58 9.14 -9.91
N PHE A 21 -0.60 8.83 -9.38
CA PHE A 21 -1.68 9.82 -9.20
C PHE A 21 -1.65 10.36 -7.77
N ARG A 22 -1.35 11.66 -7.58
CA ARG A 22 -1.36 12.30 -6.25
C ARG A 22 -2.73 12.22 -5.57
N ALA A 23 -3.81 12.23 -6.35
CA ALA A 23 -5.18 12.09 -5.84
C ALA A 23 -5.44 10.75 -5.15
N TRP A 24 -4.61 9.72 -5.41
CA TRP A 24 -4.73 8.40 -4.77
C TRP A 24 -4.03 8.33 -3.40
N HIS A 25 -3.43 9.42 -2.94
CA HIS A 25 -2.87 9.55 -1.59
C HIS A 25 -3.89 10.27 -0.71
N ILE A 26 -4.58 9.53 0.14
CA ILE A 26 -5.69 10.05 0.96
C ILE A 26 -5.27 9.97 2.43
N GLY A 27 -5.19 11.13 3.07
CA GLY A 27 -4.85 11.26 4.49
C GLY A 27 -6.00 11.90 5.28
N VAL A 28 -6.36 11.30 6.41
CA VAL A 28 -7.35 11.84 7.36
C VAL A 28 -6.62 12.60 8.45
N ARG A 29 -7.01 13.85 8.69
CA ARG A 29 -6.44 14.70 9.74
C ARG A 29 -7.49 15.07 10.79
N ALA A 30 -7.08 15.16 12.05
CA ALA A 30 -7.92 15.68 13.12
C ALA A 30 -8.33 17.15 12.83
N LYS A 31 -9.59 17.50 13.11
CA LYS A 31 -10.17 18.81 12.75
C LYS A 31 -9.41 19.98 13.38
N GLU A 32 -9.14 19.86 14.68
CA GLU A 32 -8.52 20.90 15.52
C GLU A 32 -7.00 20.89 15.40
N SER A 33 -6.35 19.77 15.79
CA SER A 33 -4.88 19.69 15.83
C SER A 33 -4.21 19.51 14.47
N LYS A 34 -4.98 19.27 13.40
CA LYS A 34 -4.48 18.91 12.05
C LYS A 34 -3.54 17.70 12.01
N LYS A 35 -3.43 16.93 13.10
CA LYS A 35 -2.60 15.73 13.16
C LYS A 35 -3.12 14.66 12.19
N LEU A 36 -2.23 14.04 11.42
CA LEU A 36 -2.57 12.91 10.55
C LEU A 36 -2.88 11.67 11.40
N VAL A 37 -4.08 11.10 11.23
CA VAL A 37 -4.57 9.96 12.02
C VAL A 37 -4.72 8.68 11.20
N ALA A 38 -4.93 8.80 9.88
CA ALA A 38 -5.00 7.67 8.98
C ALA A 38 -4.49 8.05 7.58
N PHE A 39 -4.01 7.06 6.83
CA PHE A 39 -3.49 7.25 5.49
C PHE A 39 -3.64 5.97 4.65
N ILE A 40 -4.27 6.09 3.48
CA ILE A 40 -4.18 5.13 2.36
C ILE A 40 -3.38 5.76 1.22
N SER A 41 -2.64 4.92 0.52
CA SER A 41 -2.16 5.21 -0.82
C SER A 41 -2.60 4.14 -1.82
N GLY A 42 -3.05 4.57 -3.00
CA GLY A 42 -3.09 3.74 -4.20
C GLY A 42 -1.89 4.01 -5.09
N VAL A 43 -1.41 2.97 -5.76
CA VAL A 43 -0.34 3.04 -6.76
C VAL A 43 -0.86 2.38 -8.03
N PRO A 44 -0.67 2.97 -9.23
CA PRO A 44 -1.10 2.32 -10.45
C PRO A 44 -0.36 0.98 -10.64
N PRO A 45 -1.03 -0.04 -11.21
CA PRO A 45 -0.31 -1.19 -11.70
C PRO A 45 0.75 -0.66 -12.67
N ALA A 46 1.99 -1.13 -12.49
CA ALA A 46 3.10 -0.67 -13.32
C ALA A 46 2.68 -0.75 -14.79
N SER A 47 2.83 0.35 -15.52
CA SER A 47 2.55 0.45 -16.95
C SER A 47 3.42 -0.57 -17.68
N ALA A 48 2.89 -1.78 -17.85
CA ALA A 48 3.41 -2.68 -18.85
C ALA A 48 3.06 -2.02 -20.20
N PRO A 49 4.01 -1.86 -21.14
CA PRO A 49 3.61 -1.70 -22.53
C PRO A 49 2.66 -2.86 -22.85
N ALA A 50 1.56 -2.55 -23.55
CA ALA A 50 0.50 -3.50 -23.88
C ALA A 50 1.03 -4.57 -24.84
N THR A 51 1.83 -5.51 -24.34
CA THR A 51 2.15 -6.75 -25.03
C THR A 51 2.67 -7.74 -23.99
N THR A 52 2.03 -8.90 -23.95
CA THR A 52 2.31 -10.10 -23.16
C THR A 52 1.59 -10.23 -21.80
N SER A 53 0.60 -11.12 -21.88
CA SER A 53 -0.12 -11.82 -20.83
C SER A 53 0.77 -12.33 -19.70
N SER A 54 0.19 -12.38 -18.50
CA SER A 54 0.70 -12.99 -17.27
C SER A 54 1.84 -12.26 -16.56
N ALA A 55 1.47 -11.47 -15.56
CA ALA A 55 2.31 -11.30 -14.37
C ALA A 55 1.42 -10.92 -13.19
N CYS A 56 1.14 -11.92 -12.35
CA CYS A 56 0.77 -11.71 -10.96
C CYS A 56 1.79 -10.73 -10.34
N ARG A 57 1.35 -9.53 -9.94
CA ARG A 57 2.24 -8.50 -9.37
C ARG A 57 1.75 -8.13 -7.97
N ASP A 58 2.48 -8.61 -6.98
CA ASP A 58 2.34 -8.21 -5.58
C ASP A 58 2.70 -6.72 -5.42
N GLN A 59 1.70 -5.86 -5.18
CA GLN A 59 1.92 -4.49 -4.72
C GLN A 59 1.48 -4.34 -3.26
N LEU A 60 2.46 -3.95 -2.43
CA LEU A 60 2.33 -3.58 -1.02
C LEU A 60 1.30 -2.44 -0.84
N SER A 61 0.16 -2.72 -0.21
CA SER A 61 -0.90 -1.71 0.04
C SER A 61 -1.15 -1.48 1.54
N LEU A 62 -0.91 -0.24 1.99
CA LEU A 62 -1.30 0.28 3.30
C LEU A 62 -2.77 0.77 3.24
N ARG A 63 -3.58 0.39 4.24
CA ARG A 63 -5.06 0.46 4.23
C ARG A 63 -5.69 1.87 4.21
N PRO A 64 -7.00 1.90 3.92
CA PRO A 64 -8.05 2.37 4.84
C PRO A 64 -9.47 1.74 4.91
N GLN A 65 -10.17 2.08 5.99
CA GLN A 65 -11.59 1.81 6.10
C GLN A 65 -12.37 2.59 5.04
N GLU A 66 -13.44 1.98 4.56
CA GLU A 66 -14.41 2.59 3.65
C GLU A 66 -15.12 3.78 4.31
N ALA A 67 -15.24 4.87 3.55
CA ALA A 67 -16.30 5.86 3.71
C ALA A 67 -16.59 6.48 2.33
N PRO A 68 -17.86 6.51 1.87
CA PRO A 68 -18.22 7.08 0.58
C PRO A 68 -18.31 8.60 0.71
N ILE A 69 -17.40 9.35 0.09
CA ILE A 69 -17.53 10.81 -0.03
C ILE A 69 -17.14 11.22 -1.45
N GLN A 70 -18.15 11.56 -2.24
CA GLN A 70 -17.98 12.23 -3.54
C GLN A 70 -17.46 13.65 -3.29
N ALA A 71 -16.35 14.03 -3.92
CA ALA A 71 -15.83 15.40 -3.91
C ALA A 71 -15.98 16.01 -5.33
N PRO A 72 -16.58 17.21 -5.48
CA PRO A 72 -16.80 17.81 -6.79
C PRO A 72 -15.63 18.68 -7.25
N GLY A 73 -15.39 18.66 -8.57
CA GLY A 73 -14.81 19.76 -9.35
C GLY A 73 -13.31 20.04 -9.18
N THR A 74 -12.46 19.50 -10.06
CA THR A 74 -11.14 20.09 -10.29
C THR A 74 -10.85 20.20 -11.79
N ARG A 75 -10.61 21.44 -12.21
CA ARG A 75 -10.35 21.92 -13.58
C ARG A 75 -9.05 21.30 -14.12
N ALA A 76 -9.11 20.71 -15.32
CA ALA A 76 -7.99 20.02 -15.96
C ALA A 76 -6.92 20.99 -16.47
N HIS A 77 -5.64 20.69 -16.20
CA HIS A 77 -4.47 21.33 -16.84
C HIS A 77 -4.23 20.68 -18.22
N PRO A 78 -3.83 21.46 -19.26
CA PRO A 78 -3.55 20.92 -20.59
C PRO A 78 -2.19 20.23 -20.58
N GLY A 79 -2.18 18.91 -20.70
CA GLY A 79 -0.97 18.06 -20.65
C GLY A 79 -1.11 16.80 -19.79
N GLY A 80 -2.21 16.68 -19.03
CA GLY A 80 -2.54 15.44 -18.31
C GLY A 80 -3.29 14.45 -19.20
N HIS A 81 -2.98 13.17 -19.04
CA HIS A 81 -3.83 12.04 -19.47
C HIS A 81 -5.32 12.37 -19.19
N PRO A 82 -6.26 12.02 -20.09
CA PRO A 82 -7.66 12.40 -19.95
C PRO A 82 -8.22 12.03 -18.56
N PRO A 83 -9.03 12.90 -17.94
CA PRO A 83 -9.75 12.53 -16.73
C PRO A 83 -10.62 11.30 -17.03
N ARG A 84 -10.43 10.24 -16.22
CA ARG A 84 -11.13 8.96 -16.40
C ARG A 84 -12.65 9.13 -16.23
N PRO A 85 -13.46 8.35 -16.95
CA PRO A 85 -14.91 8.46 -16.90
C PRO A 85 -15.43 8.16 -15.48
N PRO A 86 -16.40 8.95 -14.97
CA PRO A 86 -17.03 8.69 -13.69
C PRO A 86 -17.90 7.43 -13.79
N GLY A 87 -17.53 6.37 -13.07
CA GLY A 87 -18.37 5.16 -12.98
C GLY A 87 -17.64 3.81 -13.01
N GLU A 88 -16.35 3.77 -13.34
CA GLU A 88 -15.58 2.51 -13.28
C GLU A 88 -15.19 2.18 -11.84
N HIS A 89 -15.75 1.08 -11.31
CA HIS A 89 -15.34 0.49 -10.04
C HIS A 89 -13.92 -0.08 -10.21
N LEU A 90 -12.90 0.70 -9.83
CA LEU A 90 -11.52 0.22 -9.87
C LEU A 90 -11.33 -0.89 -8.83
N ALA A 91 -11.22 -2.13 -9.29
CA ALA A 91 -10.79 -3.24 -8.45
C ALA A 91 -9.32 -3.05 -8.07
N GLY A 92 -9.05 -2.86 -6.76
CA GLY A 92 -7.71 -2.74 -6.21
C GLY A 92 -7.28 -4.01 -5.49
N CYS A 93 -6.01 -4.39 -5.62
CA CYS A 93 -5.42 -5.46 -4.82
C CYS A 93 -4.87 -4.92 -3.51
N ILE A 94 -5.16 -5.60 -2.40
CA ILE A 94 -4.65 -5.27 -1.07
C ILE A 94 -4.14 -6.53 -0.35
N HIS A 95 -2.97 -6.43 0.28
CA HIS A 95 -2.46 -7.49 1.15
C HIS A 95 -2.73 -7.13 2.61
N ARG A 96 -3.19 -8.09 3.42
CA ARG A 96 -3.45 -7.90 4.85
C ARG A 96 -2.97 -9.10 5.65
N GLY A 97 -2.47 -8.84 6.86
CA GLY A 97 -2.14 -9.89 7.84
C GLY A 97 -3.34 -10.43 8.62
N ILE A 98 -4.57 -10.10 8.21
CA ILE A 98 -5.82 -10.65 8.74
C ILE A 98 -6.59 -11.29 7.60
N VAL A 99 -7.33 -12.37 7.87
CA VAL A 99 -8.19 -13.02 6.88
C VAL A 99 -9.39 -12.12 6.59
N LEU A 100 -9.59 -11.80 5.30
CA LEU A 100 -10.80 -11.14 4.81
C LEU A 100 -11.84 -12.20 4.39
N PRO A 101 -13.13 -11.87 4.28
CA PRO A 101 -14.18 -12.85 3.95
C PRO A 101 -13.93 -13.66 2.65
N THR A 102 -13.27 -13.05 1.65
CA THR A 102 -13.02 -13.66 0.34
C THR A 102 -11.58 -13.35 -0.14
N PRO A 103 -10.55 -14.04 0.38
CA PRO A 103 -9.18 -13.81 -0.07
C PRO A 103 -8.95 -14.43 -1.45
N ILE A 104 -8.29 -13.68 -2.35
CA ILE A 104 -7.85 -14.22 -3.65
C ILE A 104 -6.76 -15.26 -3.45
N THR A 105 -5.82 -14.99 -2.55
CA THR A 105 -4.71 -15.89 -2.20
C THR A 105 -4.24 -15.65 -0.76
N THR A 106 -3.55 -16.63 -0.19
CA THR A 106 -2.89 -16.52 1.11
C THR A 106 -1.45 -17.02 1.00
N CYS A 107 -0.53 -16.38 1.71
CA CYS A 107 0.88 -16.77 1.74
C CYS A 107 1.46 -16.61 3.15
N ARG A 108 2.51 -17.36 3.46
CA ARG A 108 3.21 -17.30 4.76
C ARG A 108 4.52 -16.55 4.63
N TYR A 109 4.82 -15.69 5.61
CA TYR A 109 6.15 -15.10 5.74
C TYR A 109 7.16 -16.17 6.15
N TRP A 110 8.25 -16.26 5.41
CA TRP A 110 9.43 -17.06 5.75
C TRP A 110 10.58 -16.14 6.11
N HIS A 111 11.38 -16.54 7.10
CA HIS A 111 12.51 -15.75 7.59
C HIS A 111 13.81 -16.57 7.49
N ARG A 112 14.88 -15.93 6.99
CA ARG A 112 16.25 -16.45 7.07
C ARG A 112 17.03 -15.64 8.09
N SER A 113 17.47 -16.28 9.16
CA SER A 113 18.24 -15.61 10.22
C SER A 113 19.62 -15.20 9.72
N LEU A 114 19.86 -13.90 9.58
CA LEU A 114 21.18 -13.36 9.20
C LEU A 114 22.05 -13.07 10.43
N ASN A 115 21.44 -12.66 11.54
CA ASN A 115 22.13 -12.40 12.81
C ASN A 115 21.37 -13.09 13.97
N PRO A 116 21.56 -14.39 14.19
CA PRO A 116 20.79 -15.15 15.17
C PRO A 116 20.98 -14.63 16.60
N LYS A 117 22.18 -14.17 16.98
CA LYS A 117 22.46 -13.62 18.31
C LYS A 117 21.55 -12.42 18.62
N LYS A 118 21.51 -11.45 17.70
CA LYS A 118 20.64 -10.27 17.84
C LYS A 118 19.16 -10.66 17.84
N LEU A 119 18.75 -11.60 16.97
CA LEU A 119 17.35 -12.03 16.89
C LEU A 119 16.86 -12.71 18.17
N ILE A 120 17.72 -13.42 18.88
CA ILE A 120 17.40 -14.02 20.18
C ILE A 120 17.33 -12.94 21.27
N ASP A 121 18.32 -12.06 21.32
CA ASP A 121 18.40 -10.96 22.31
C ASP A 121 17.16 -10.06 22.29
N VAL A 122 16.68 -9.69 21.09
CA VAL A 122 15.45 -8.89 20.93
C VAL A 122 14.15 -9.70 21.03
N GLY A 123 14.24 -11.02 21.23
CA GLY A 123 13.09 -11.93 21.35
C GLY A 123 12.32 -12.20 20.06
N PHE A 124 12.93 -12.00 18.88
CA PHE A 124 12.34 -12.34 17.58
C PHE A 124 12.36 -13.86 17.33
N SER A 125 13.47 -14.50 17.69
CA SER A 125 13.64 -15.96 17.60
C SER A 125 13.97 -16.52 18.97
N ARG A 126 13.65 -17.80 19.19
CA ARG A 126 13.96 -18.50 20.45
C ARG A 126 14.70 -19.78 20.12
N LEU A 127 15.70 -20.11 20.95
CA LEU A 127 16.28 -21.44 20.94
C LEU A 127 15.34 -22.35 21.71
N VAL A 128 14.73 -23.30 20.99
CA VAL A 128 13.99 -24.38 21.64
C VAL A 128 15.04 -25.40 22.06
N ARG A 129 15.12 -25.73 23.35
CA ARG A 129 15.91 -26.88 23.79
C ARG A 129 15.18 -28.14 23.30
N ALA A 130 15.91 -29.01 22.61
CA ALA A 130 15.47 -30.36 22.31
C ALA A 130 15.65 -31.26 23.54
#